data_AF-A0A3Q0IJ70-F1
#
_entry.id   AF-A0A3Q0IJ70-F1
#
_cell.length_a   1.000
_cell.length_b   1.000
_cell.length_c   1.000
_cell.angle_alpha   90.00
_cell.angle_beta   90.00
_cell.angle_gamma   90.00
#
_symmetry.space_group_name_H-M   'P 1'
#
loop_
_entity.id
_entity.type
_entity.pdbx_description
1 polymer ?
#
loop_
_entity_poly.entity_id
_entity_poly.type
_entity_poly.pdbx_seq_one_letter_code
_entity_poly.pdbx_strand_id
1 'polypeptide(L)'
;MSYSFSLQSHNFRNTYGTGCFLLYNTGTAIVHSSQGLLTTVAYQFGARAPITYALEGSIAVAGQTFKWLRDNLNIIADLNEIESLVQKSSSHTDVVFVPAFSGLYAPYWQRDARSIICGLTDETSKGR
;
A
#
# COMPACT_ATOMS: atom_id res chain seq x y z
N MET A 1 -3.22 17.47 4.82
CA MET A 1 -3.42 17.02 6.22
C MET A 1 -2.04 16.65 6.75
N SER A 2 -1.48 17.44 7.69
CA SER A 2 -0.07 17.28 8.10
C SER A 2 0.15 15.97 8.86
N TYR A 3 1.18 15.26 8.43
CA TYR A 3 1.52 13.89 8.78
C TYR A 3 2.59 13.87 9.86
N SER A 4 2.23 13.49 11.10
CA SER A 4 3.22 13.20 12.13
C SER A 4 3.27 11.69 12.35
N PHE A 5 4.45 11.09 12.22
CA PHE A 5 4.66 9.73 12.72
C PHE A 5 4.42 9.74 14.23
N SER A 6 3.65 8.79 14.73
CA SER A 6 3.26 8.80 16.13
C SER A 6 4.48 8.59 17.02
N LEU A 7 4.67 9.53 17.96
CA LEU A 7 5.73 9.46 18.96
C LEU A 7 5.42 8.42 20.05
N GLN A 8 4.20 7.89 20.08
CA GLN A 8 3.80 6.83 20.99
C GLN A 8 4.27 5.48 20.46
N SER A 9 4.90 4.69 21.33
CA SER A 9 5.27 3.30 21.02
C SER A 9 4.03 2.48 20.69
N HIS A 10 4.21 1.46 19.83
CA HIS A 10 3.16 0.54 19.39
C HIS A 10 2.04 1.16 18.56
N ASN A 11 2.29 2.33 17.97
CA ASN A 11 1.41 2.98 17.01
C ASN A 11 1.98 2.85 15.59
N PHE A 12 1.12 2.94 14.58
CA PHE A 12 1.52 2.86 13.18
C PHE A 12 1.02 4.04 12.37
N ARG A 13 1.69 4.28 11.25
CA ARG A 13 1.25 5.21 10.23
C ARG A 13 1.34 4.53 8.88
N ASN A 14 0.32 4.72 8.05
CA ASN A 14 0.38 4.42 6.62
C ASN A 14 0.32 5.72 5.80
N THR A 15 1.14 5.84 4.76
CA THR A 15 1.13 6.97 3.83
C THR A 15 0.75 6.47 2.46
N TYR A 16 -0.28 7.07 1.87
CA TYR A 16 -0.78 6.71 0.55
C TYR A 16 -0.32 7.76 -0.48
N GLY A 17 0.34 7.29 -1.53
CA GLY A 17 0.81 8.10 -2.66
C GLY A 17 0.90 7.24 -3.92
N THR A 18 1.93 7.44 -4.75
CA THR A 18 2.22 6.54 -5.88
C THR A 18 2.32 5.08 -5.43
N GLY A 19 3.02 4.85 -4.32
CA GLY A 19 3.00 3.62 -3.53
C GLY A 19 2.47 3.88 -2.10
N CYS A 20 2.55 2.87 -1.24
CA CYS A 20 2.21 2.98 0.18
C CYS A 20 3.37 2.53 1.06
N PHE A 21 3.53 3.22 2.19
CA PHE A 21 4.52 2.88 3.20
C PHE A 21 3.85 2.89 4.57
N LEU A 22 3.94 1.74 5.25
CA LEU A 22 3.51 1.58 6.61
C LEU A 22 4.73 1.50 7.52
N LEU A 23 4.77 2.32 8.56
CA LEU A 23 5.76 2.24 9.62
C LEU A 23 5.05 1.95 10.95
N TYR A 24 5.51 0.95 11.68
CA TYR A 24 5.06 0.58 13.02
C TYR A 24 6.16 0.88 14.05
N ASN A 25 5.88 1.75 15.02
CA ASN A 25 6.82 2.19 16.04
C ASN A 25 7.07 1.06 17.07
N THR A 26 8.31 0.56 17.16
CA THR A 26 8.71 -0.50 18.10
C THR A 26 9.37 0.04 19.38
N GLY A 27 9.30 1.36 19.61
CA GLY A 27 9.98 2.01 20.72
C GLY A 27 11.50 1.90 20.59
N THR A 28 12.19 1.65 21.71
CA THR A 28 13.65 1.44 21.74
C THR A 28 14.06 0.01 21.39
N ALA A 29 13.11 -0.89 21.17
CA ALA A 29 13.39 -2.28 20.81
C ALA A 29 13.67 -2.39 19.31
N ILE A 30 14.81 -2.99 18.98
CA ILE A 30 15.11 -3.44 17.62
C ILE A 30 14.37 -4.75 17.40
N VAL A 31 13.39 -4.74 16.49
CA VAL A 31 12.61 -5.93 16.13
C VAL A 31 13.02 -6.37 14.74
N HIS A 32 13.57 -7.58 14.62
CA HIS A 32 13.86 -8.20 13.33
C HIS A 32 12.63 -8.94 12.81
N SER A 33 12.20 -8.61 11.59
CA SER A 33 11.05 -9.28 10.99
C SER A 33 11.38 -10.71 10.58
N SER A 34 10.47 -11.65 10.87
CA SER A 34 10.47 -12.98 10.29
C SER A 34 9.58 -13.10 9.04
N GLN A 35 8.94 -12.00 8.62
CA GLN A 35 7.91 -11.95 7.57
C GLN A 35 8.21 -10.87 6.51
N GLY A 36 9.49 -10.63 6.21
CA GLY A 36 9.89 -9.74 5.12
C GLY A 36 9.60 -8.25 5.36
N LEU A 37 9.42 -7.79 6.59
CA LEU A 37 9.40 -6.35 6.88
C LEU A 37 10.82 -5.83 7.11
N LEU A 38 11.04 -4.55 6.81
CA LEU A 38 12.32 -3.89 7.08
C LEU A 38 12.36 -3.43 8.54
N THR A 39 13.46 -3.73 9.24
CA THR A 39 13.79 -3.09 10.51
C THR A 39 14.53 -1.79 10.22
N THR A 40 14.01 -0.66 10.71
CA THR A 40 14.58 0.66 10.41
C THR A 40 14.57 1.57 11.64
N VAL A 41 15.29 2.68 11.56
CA VAL A 41 15.20 3.78 12.54
C VAL A 41 13.98 4.62 12.20
N ALA A 42 13.11 4.84 13.19
CA ALA A 42 11.98 5.74 13.05
C ALA A 42 12.43 7.20 13.20
N TYR A 43 13.10 7.51 14.30
CA TYR A 43 13.65 8.84 14.59
C TYR A 43 14.62 8.82 15.78
N GLN A 44 15.44 9.87 15.89
CA GLN A 44 16.26 10.17 17.06
C GLN A 44 16.38 11.70 17.22
N PHE A 45 15.92 12.24 18.35
CA PHE A 45 15.93 13.69 18.60
C PHE A 45 17.21 14.14 19.29
N GLY A 46 18.30 14.21 18.51
CA GLY A 46 19.62 14.65 18.97
C GLY A 46 20.56 13.51 19.32
N ALA A 47 21.86 13.79 19.31
CA ALA A 47 22.91 12.75 19.32
C ALA A 47 22.93 11.84 20.56
N ARG A 48 22.38 12.30 21.70
CA ARG A 48 22.34 11.54 22.96
C ARG A 48 20.94 11.02 23.31
N ALA A 49 19.92 11.34 22.53
CA ALA A 49 18.57 10.86 22.80
C ALA A 49 18.43 9.37 22.44
N PRO A 50 17.52 8.63 23.11
CA PRO A 50 17.20 7.27 22.72
C PRO A 50 16.74 7.18 21.26
N ILE A 51 17.23 6.18 20.55
CA ILE A 51 16.78 5.87 19.19
C ILE A 51 15.44 5.17 19.27
N THR A 52 14.47 5.61 18.47
CA THR A 52 13.23 4.88 18.25
C THR A 52 13.31 4.13 16.94
N TYR A 53 12.93 2.86 16.95
CA TYR A 53 12.94 1.97 15.79
C TYR A 53 11.52 1.74 15.24
N ALA A 54 11.45 1.20 14.03
CA ALA A 54 10.21 0.79 13.40
C ALA A 54 10.37 -0.49 12.58
N LEU A 55 9.24 -1.18 12.42
CA LEU A 55 9.05 -2.12 11.31
C LEU A 55 8.39 -1.39 10.15
N GLU A 56 8.91 -1.57 8.95
CA GLU A 56 8.41 -0.95 7.73
C GLU A 56 7.93 -2.01 6.74
N GLY A 57 6.72 -1.79 6.22
CA GLY A 57 6.17 -2.49 5.07
C GLY A 57 5.91 -1.52 3.92
N SER A 58 6.22 -1.93 2.69
CA SER A 58 6.05 -1.09 1.51
C SER A 58 5.27 -1.82 0.41
N ILE A 59 4.43 -1.07 -0.28
CA ILE A 59 3.71 -1.46 -1.48
C ILE A 59 4.12 -0.47 -2.57
N ALA A 60 4.74 -0.94 -3.65
CA ALA A 60 5.25 -0.04 -4.69
C ALA A 60 4.14 0.66 -5.48
N VAL A 61 3.01 -0.02 -5.68
CA VAL A 61 1.93 0.46 -6.55
C VAL A 61 0.64 0.60 -5.73
N ALA A 62 0.23 1.83 -5.48
CA ALA A 62 -1.03 2.17 -4.81
C ALA A 62 -1.82 3.18 -5.64
N GLY A 63 -1.63 4.48 -5.43
CA GLY A 63 -2.29 5.53 -6.22
C GLY A 63 -1.93 5.47 -7.71
N GLN A 64 -0.75 4.91 -8.06
CA GLN A 64 -0.37 4.67 -9.45
C GLN A 64 -1.33 3.71 -10.16
N THR A 65 -1.96 2.78 -9.44
CA THR A 65 -2.94 1.85 -10.02
C THR A 65 -4.11 2.59 -10.64
N PHE A 66 -4.69 3.55 -9.92
CA PHE A 66 -5.83 4.32 -10.42
C PHE A 66 -5.44 5.22 -11.59
N LYS A 67 -4.26 5.85 -11.54
CA LYS A 67 -3.73 6.61 -12.68
C LYS A 67 -3.57 5.73 -13.91
N TRP A 68 -3.04 4.52 -13.75
CA TRP A 68 -2.89 3.57 -14.85
C TRP A 68 -4.24 3.09 -15.40
N LEU A 69 -5.22 2.80 -14.54
CA LEU A 69 -6.58 2.45 -14.98
C LEU A 69 -7.22 3.56 -15.83
N ARG A 70 -6.98 4.83 -15.46
CA ARG A 70 -7.44 6.01 -16.21
C ARG A 70 -6.69 6.18 -17.52
N ASP A 71 -5.37 6.35 -17.44
CA ASP A 71 -4.54 6.84 -18.54
C ASP A 71 -4.23 5.74 -19.58
N ASN A 72 -4.17 4.48 -19.16
CA ASN A 72 -3.73 3.38 -20.02
C ASN A 72 -4.88 2.48 -20.48
N LEU A 73 -5.86 2.22 -19.62
CA LEU A 73 -7.00 1.36 -19.95
C LEU A 73 -8.30 2.12 -20.21
N ASN A 74 -8.34 3.43 -19.94
CA ASN A 74 -9.55 4.26 -20.06
C ASN A 74 -10.77 3.67 -19.33
N ILE A 75 -10.54 2.92 -18.24
CA ILE A 75 -11.61 2.31 -17.44
C ILE A 75 -12.36 3.39 -16.68
N ILE A 76 -11.59 4.31 -16.09
CA ILE A 76 -12.11 5.49 -15.43
C ILE A 76 -11.71 6.75 -16.21
N ALA A 77 -12.56 7.77 -16.21
CA ALA A 77 -12.26 9.07 -16.81
C ALA A 77 -11.56 9.99 -15.79
N ASP A 78 -11.96 9.94 -14.52
CA ASP A 78 -11.38 10.75 -13.46
C ASP A 78 -11.30 9.99 -12.12
N LEU A 79 -10.37 10.37 -11.25
CA LEU A 79 -10.21 9.71 -9.95
C LEU A 79 -11.42 9.92 -9.03
N ASN A 80 -12.18 11.01 -9.20
CA ASN A 80 -13.38 11.28 -8.40
C ASN A 80 -14.53 10.30 -8.69
N GLU A 81 -14.48 9.53 -9.78
CA GLU A 81 -15.52 8.55 -10.09
C GLU A 81 -15.39 7.26 -9.26
N ILE A 82 -14.20 6.98 -8.70
CA ILE A 82 -13.89 5.73 -8.01
C ILE A 82 -14.86 5.49 -6.84
N GLU A 83 -15.12 6.52 -6.03
CA GLU A 83 -16.01 6.39 -4.88
C GLU A 83 -17.42 5.98 -5.31
N SER A 84 -17.95 6.61 -6.36
CA SER A 84 -19.28 6.26 -6.90
C SER A 84 -19.31 4.85 -7.49
N LEU A 85 -18.25 4.41 -8.18
CA LEU A 85 -18.16 3.06 -8.72
C LEU A 85 -18.13 2.00 -7.61
N VAL A 86 -17.35 2.24 -6.55
CA VAL A 86 -17.29 1.35 -5.38
C VAL A 86 -18.64 1.27 -4.70
N GLN A 87 -19.35 2.39 -4.51
CA GLN A 87 -20.69 2.40 -3.92
C GLN A 87 -21.74 1.64 -4.75
N LYS A 88 -21.57 1.57 -6.08
CA LYS A 88 -22.47 0.84 -6.99
C LYS A 88 -22.12 -0.64 -7.13
N SER A 89 -20.86 -1.00 -6.85
CA SER A 89 -20.39 -2.38 -6.97
C SER A 89 -21.12 -3.31 -6.02
N SER A 90 -21.40 -4.53 -6.48
CA SER A 90 -21.87 -5.60 -5.61
C SER A 90 -20.75 -6.01 -4.65
N SER A 91 -21.11 -6.39 -3.43
CA SER A 91 -20.15 -6.89 -2.43
C SER A 91 -19.51 -8.24 -2.79
N HIS A 92 -19.95 -8.86 -3.89
CA HIS A 92 -19.54 -10.20 -4.30
C HIS A 92 -19.08 -10.16 -5.76
N THR A 93 -17.76 -10.11 -5.93
CA THR A 93 -17.11 -10.31 -7.22
C THR A 93 -15.97 -11.30 -7.02
N ASP A 94 -15.84 -12.24 -7.96
CA ASP A 94 -14.71 -13.17 -8.02
C ASP A 94 -13.52 -12.54 -8.76
N VAL A 95 -13.65 -11.29 -9.22
CA VAL A 95 -12.60 -10.56 -9.91
C VAL A 95 -11.55 -10.10 -8.92
N VAL A 96 -10.31 -10.55 -9.12
CA VAL A 96 -9.15 -10.11 -8.35
C VAL A 96 -8.20 -9.38 -9.26
N PHE A 97 -7.83 -8.16 -8.86
CA PHE A 97 -6.75 -7.41 -9.48
C PHE A 97 -5.55 -7.34 -8.53
N VAL A 98 -4.43 -7.90 -8.97
CA VAL A 98 -3.13 -7.80 -8.29
C VAL A 98 -2.28 -6.74 -9.02
N PRO A 99 -2.13 -5.51 -8.51
CA PRO A 99 -1.35 -4.46 -9.15
C PRO A 99 0.15 -4.59 -8.80
N ALA A 100 0.86 -5.45 -9.52
CA ALA A 100 2.29 -5.71 -9.34
C ALA A 100 3.14 -5.26 -10.56
N PHE A 101 2.89 -4.06 -11.10
CA PHE A 101 3.54 -3.59 -12.34
C PHE A 101 5.07 -3.62 -12.27
N SER A 102 5.62 -3.33 -11.09
CA SER A 102 7.06 -3.34 -10.80
C SER A 102 7.46 -4.45 -9.82
N GLY A 103 6.67 -5.53 -9.73
CA GLY A 103 6.84 -6.60 -8.75
C GLY A 103 6.09 -6.39 -7.43
N LEU A 104 6.09 -7.43 -6.61
CA LEU A 104 5.57 -7.38 -5.24
C LEU A 104 6.68 -6.96 -4.27
N TYR A 105 6.36 -6.01 -3.40
CA TYR A 105 7.25 -5.56 -2.32
C TYR A 105 6.91 -6.36 -1.05
N ALA A 106 6.97 -5.75 0.13
CA ALA A 106 6.67 -6.45 1.37
C ALA A 106 5.26 -7.08 1.36
N PRO A 107 5.07 -8.26 1.97
CA PRO A 107 6.09 -9.10 2.61
C PRO A 107 6.83 -10.04 1.63
N TYR A 108 6.42 -10.11 0.36
CA TYR A 108 6.82 -11.17 -0.57
C TYR A 108 8.13 -10.91 -1.31
N TRP A 109 8.46 -9.65 -1.60
CA TRP A 109 9.68 -9.23 -2.31
C TRP A 109 9.95 -9.96 -3.64
N GLN A 110 8.87 -10.21 -4.39
CA GLN A 110 8.93 -10.93 -5.65
C GLN A 110 9.05 -9.95 -6.83
N ARG A 111 10.29 -9.69 -7.28
CA ARG A 111 10.61 -8.72 -8.34
C ARG A 111 10.07 -9.09 -9.72
N ASP A 112 9.94 -10.38 -9.99
CA ASP A 112 9.45 -10.92 -11.26
C ASP A 112 7.92 -11.01 -11.32
N ALA A 113 7.22 -10.79 -10.20
CA ALA A 113 5.76 -10.70 -10.19
C ALA A 113 5.27 -9.60 -11.14
N ARG A 114 4.14 -9.85 -11.81
CA ARG A 114 3.51 -8.91 -12.74
C ARG A 114 2.05 -8.75 -12.41
N SER A 115 1.46 -7.65 -12.88
CA SER A 115 0.04 -7.38 -12.65
C SER A 115 -0.84 -8.42 -13.32
N ILE A 116 -1.86 -8.89 -12.60
CA ILE A 116 -2.81 -9.90 -13.08
C ILE A 116 -4.22 -9.44 -12.71
N ILE A 117 -5.14 -9.55 -13.68
CA ILE A 117 -6.59 -9.50 -13.43
C ILE A 117 -7.12 -10.90 -13.75
N CYS A 118 -7.80 -11.53 -12.80
CA CYS A 118 -8.40 -12.85 -12.96
C CYS A 118 -9.84 -12.86 -12.47
N GLY A 119 -10.60 -13.91 -12.82
CA GLY A 119 -12.01 -14.06 -12.43
C GLY A 119 -13.01 -13.28 -13.30
N LEU A 120 -12.59 -12.79 -14.48
CA LEU A 120 -13.48 -12.11 -15.41
C LEU A 120 -14.52 -13.07 -15.98
N THR A 121 -15.78 -12.62 -16.01
CA THR A 121 -16.90 -13.26 -16.71
C THR A 121 -17.43 -12.31 -17.78
N ASP A 122 -18.36 -12.77 -18.62
CA ASP A 122 -19.06 -11.93 -19.60
C ASP A 122 -19.90 -10.82 -18.94
N GLU A 123 -20.26 -10.99 -17.67
CA GLU A 123 -20.98 -10.02 -16.87
C GLU A 123 -20.11 -8.91 -16.28
N THR A 124 -18.79 -9.09 -16.24
CA THR A 124 -17.87 -8.17 -15.58
C THR A 124 -17.81 -6.79 -16.26
N SER A 125 -17.89 -5.75 -15.45
CA SER A 125 -17.84 -4.35 -15.86
C SER A 125 -17.10 -3.49 -14.82
N LYS A 126 -16.87 -2.21 -15.13
CA LYS A 126 -16.12 -1.30 -14.24
C LYS A 126 -16.80 -0.98 -12.90
N GLY A 127 -18.07 -1.33 -12.72
CA GLY A 127 -18.83 -1.05 -11.49
C GLY A 127 -19.78 -2.18 -11.08
N ARG A 128 -19.63 -3.36 -11.67
CA ARG A 128 -20.41 -4.59 -11.41
C ARG A 128 -19.59 -5.77 -11.89
#